data_AF-A0A7Z0THS0-F1
#
_entry.id   AF-A0A7Z0THS0-F1
#
_cell.length_a   1.000
_cell.length_b   1.000
_cell.length_c   1.000
_cell.angle_alpha   90.00
_cell.angle_beta   90.00
_cell.angle_gamma   90.00
#
_symmetry.space_group_name_H-M   'P 1'
#
loop_
_entity.id
_entity.type
_entity.pdbx_description
1 polymer ?
#
loop_
_entity_poly.entity_id
_entity_poly.type
_entity_poly.pdbx_seq_one_letter_code
_entity_poly.pdbx_strand_id
1 'polypeptide(L)'
;MTGMAFFDDFTDTVLGHHPDYVVGLANAAATVAAPGPVRMYCPPAYLAHHRLDRAVTHRATTGASPGSGAVKLPYSQAVDPGKLAEACRDAYDHGARVFLNCYFDENYPAWPAPVTGLRFVHSLHRPGYFAADAARRLGEGGRLADLVRGQAADALFVVNTAVGERQARQFVDARNLLRAGWPTATRAEVAAAFARGAAPADEEPYVLSIGSARSDKGVRVLLSALAGGPLLRVLGQQYDGVEKQLTSEYPHTRVDWESGWISRERLGEVIGRAAVIVFPYQQEFAGYGGASGALAQAISAGKPVIVSEVLAEQVPDSPACRVVPAADGRALRRAVDDALRHLPELREAAAGLRTYVEENHTYEGHVERVLDRCG
;
A
#
# COMPACT_ATOMS: atom_id res chain seq x y z
N MET A 1 -1.80 13.85 25.98
CA MET A 1 -2.49 12.85 25.14
C MET A 1 -2.86 13.54 23.85
N THR A 2 -2.37 13.03 22.72
CA THR A 2 -2.52 13.65 21.41
C THR A 2 -3.61 12.87 20.66
N GLY A 3 -4.77 13.49 20.43
CA GLY A 3 -5.82 12.88 19.61
C GLY A 3 -5.45 12.88 18.13
N MET A 4 -5.90 11.86 17.41
CA MET A 4 -5.64 11.69 15.97
C MET A 4 -6.93 11.55 15.17
N ALA A 5 -6.93 12.12 13.98
CA ALA A 5 -7.96 11.94 12.98
C ALA A 5 -7.34 11.36 11.70
N PHE A 6 -8.02 10.41 11.07
CA PHE A 6 -7.62 9.79 9.80
C PHE A 6 -8.68 10.05 8.75
N PHE A 7 -8.28 10.51 7.56
CA PHE A 7 -9.21 10.88 6.50
C PHE A 7 -8.86 10.17 5.18
N ASP A 8 -9.85 9.50 4.62
CA ASP A 8 -9.84 8.89 3.30
C ASP A 8 -11.27 8.83 2.76
N ASP A 9 -11.62 9.65 1.77
CA ASP A 9 -12.99 9.77 1.28
C ASP A 9 -13.23 9.07 -0.06
N PHE A 10 -12.36 8.15 -0.45
CA PHE A 10 -12.45 7.52 -1.76
C PHE A 10 -13.68 6.60 -1.87
N THR A 11 -14.65 7.01 -2.71
CA THR A 11 -16.04 6.52 -2.68
C THR A 11 -16.25 5.12 -3.25
N ASP A 12 -15.23 4.51 -3.83
CA ASP A 12 -15.34 3.23 -4.52
C ASP A 12 -14.23 2.27 -4.08
N THR A 13 -14.45 0.96 -4.23
CA THR A 13 -13.42 -0.09 -4.03
C THR A 13 -12.43 -0.04 -5.18
N VAL A 14 -11.70 1.07 -5.28
CA VAL A 14 -10.83 1.31 -6.41
C VAL A 14 -9.55 0.51 -6.28
N LEU A 15 -9.14 -0.01 -7.43
CA LEU A 15 -7.88 -0.70 -7.63
C LEU A 15 -6.71 0.05 -6.99
N GLY A 16 -6.18 -0.49 -5.89
CA GLY A 16 -5.01 0.03 -5.18
C GLY A 16 -5.33 0.96 -4.01
N HIS A 17 -6.60 1.27 -3.75
CA HIS A 17 -7.05 1.81 -2.47
C HIS A 17 -7.24 0.65 -1.51
N HIS A 18 -6.60 0.76 -0.34
CA HIS A 18 -6.60 -0.30 0.66
C HIS A 18 -7.30 0.21 1.91
N PRO A 19 -8.59 -0.15 2.13
CA PRO A 19 -9.28 0.11 3.40
C PRO A 19 -8.44 -0.25 4.61
N ASP A 20 -7.65 -1.33 4.49
CA ASP A 20 -6.61 -1.76 5.42
C ASP A 20 -5.69 -0.63 5.91
N TYR A 21 -5.35 0.35 5.08
CA TYR A 21 -4.44 1.43 5.45
C TYR A 21 -5.09 2.38 6.46
N VAL A 22 -6.21 3.03 6.12
CA VAL A 22 -6.89 3.97 7.02
C VAL A 22 -7.46 3.27 8.25
N VAL A 23 -8.04 2.07 8.09
CA VAL A 23 -8.63 1.31 9.20
C VAL A 23 -7.53 0.77 10.12
N GLY A 24 -6.45 0.22 9.55
CA GLY A 24 -5.32 -0.30 10.32
C GLY A 24 -4.62 0.80 11.12
N LEU A 25 -4.39 1.97 10.53
CA LEU A 25 -3.82 3.12 11.23
C LEU A 25 -4.73 3.64 12.35
N ALA A 26 -6.04 3.75 12.11
CA ALA A 26 -6.98 4.20 13.13
C ALA A 26 -7.02 3.23 14.33
N ASN A 27 -7.09 1.92 14.07
CA ASN A 27 -7.04 0.90 15.11
C ASN A 27 -5.71 0.94 15.88
N ALA A 28 -4.58 1.11 15.19
CA ALA A 28 -3.28 1.22 15.84
C ALA A 28 -3.16 2.48 16.72
N ALA A 29 -3.70 3.62 16.26
CA ALA A 29 -3.71 4.85 17.05
C ALA A 29 -4.52 4.74 18.34
N ALA A 30 -5.50 3.83 18.39
CA ALA A 30 -6.26 3.54 19.61
C ALA A 30 -5.48 2.71 20.64
N THR A 31 -4.40 2.03 20.23
CA THR A 31 -3.65 1.11 21.09
C THR A 31 -2.27 1.62 21.52
N VAL A 32 -1.74 2.66 20.87
CA VAL A 32 -0.46 3.29 21.27
C VAL A 32 -0.55 3.93 22.67
N ALA A 33 0.56 3.91 23.43
CA ALA A 33 0.60 4.36 24.81
C ALA A 33 0.28 5.87 24.92
N ALA A 34 -0.83 6.21 25.59
CA ALA A 34 -1.45 7.54 25.71
C ALA A 34 -2.42 7.94 24.58
N PRO A 35 -3.43 7.09 24.27
CA PRO A 35 -4.38 7.39 23.20
C PRO A 35 -5.20 8.63 23.57
N GLY A 36 -5.10 9.67 22.75
CA GLY A 36 -6.13 10.69 22.70
C GLY A 36 -7.38 10.15 21.98
N PRO A 37 -8.41 10.98 21.78
CA PRO A 37 -9.54 10.58 20.95
C PRO A 37 -9.07 10.23 19.53
N VAL A 38 -9.55 9.11 19.00
CA VAL A 38 -9.27 8.67 17.62
C VAL A 38 -10.54 8.77 16.79
N ARG A 39 -10.44 9.48 15.66
CA ARG A 39 -11.54 9.59 14.70
C ARG A 39 -11.11 9.13 13.32
N MET A 40 -12.03 8.52 12.60
CA MET A 40 -11.80 8.03 11.25
C MET A 40 -12.91 8.51 10.34
N TYR A 41 -12.54 9.15 9.24
CA TYR A 41 -13.44 9.72 8.24
C TYR A 41 -13.24 8.93 6.94
N CYS A 42 -14.15 7.99 6.67
CA CYS A 42 -14.10 7.21 5.42
C CYS A 42 -15.46 6.66 5.01
N PRO A 43 -15.61 6.15 3.78
CA PRO A 43 -16.86 5.51 3.36
C PRO A 43 -17.19 4.29 4.22
N PRO A 44 -18.47 4.01 4.51
CA PRO A 44 -18.88 2.83 5.27
C PRO A 44 -18.43 1.50 4.65
N ALA A 45 -18.26 1.44 3.32
CA ALA A 45 -17.80 0.25 2.61
C ALA A 45 -16.42 -0.25 3.07
N TYR A 46 -15.58 0.64 3.62
CA TYR A 46 -14.27 0.29 4.15
C TYR A 46 -14.37 -0.59 5.40
N LEU A 47 -15.55 -0.65 6.04
CA LEU A 47 -15.78 -1.45 7.24
C LEU A 47 -16.41 -2.81 6.95
N ALA A 48 -16.78 -3.11 5.69
CA ALA A 48 -17.47 -4.35 5.34
C ALA A 48 -16.70 -5.62 5.76
N HIS A 49 -15.38 -5.54 5.83
CA HIS A 49 -14.48 -6.64 6.19
C HIS A 49 -13.54 -6.31 7.35
N HIS A 50 -13.80 -5.22 8.08
CA HIS A 50 -12.91 -4.75 9.14
C HIS A 50 -13.65 -4.54 10.45
N ARG A 51 -13.00 -4.93 11.54
CA ARG A 51 -13.44 -4.60 12.89
C ARG A 51 -12.70 -3.36 13.37
N LEU A 52 -13.46 -2.34 13.76
CA LEU A 52 -12.91 -1.17 14.44
C LEU A 52 -12.68 -1.46 15.93
N ASP A 53 -11.60 -0.92 16.46
CA ASP A 53 -11.42 -0.82 17.90
C ASP A 53 -12.53 0.06 18.50
N ARG A 54 -13.00 -0.29 19.69
CA ARG A 54 -14.07 0.42 20.40
C ARG A 54 -13.73 1.88 20.71
N ALA A 55 -12.45 2.25 20.75
CA ALA A 55 -11.98 3.60 20.98
C ALA A 55 -11.92 4.45 19.69
N VAL A 56 -12.11 3.85 18.51
CA VAL A 56 -12.17 4.57 17.23
C VAL A 56 -13.61 5.01 16.95
N THR A 57 -13.82 6.32 16.80
CA THR A 57 -15.10 6.87 16.35
C THR A 57 -15.08 7.03 14.83
N HIS A 58 -15.89 6.25 14.11
CA HIS A 58 -16.07 6.39 12.66
C HIS A 58 -17.10 7.47 12.31
N ARG A 59 -16.79 8.26 11.29
CA ARG A 59 -17.68 9.22 10.64
C ARG A 59 -17.69 8.93 9.14
N ALA A 60 -18.86 8.69 8.58
CA ALA A 60 -19.00 8.41 7.16
C ALA A 60 -18.69 9.67 6.33
N THR A 61 -17.77 9.57 5.37
CA THR A 61 -17.62 10.57 4.31
C THR A 61 -18.67 10.27 3.25
N THR A 62 -19.75 11.03 3.19
CA THR A 62 -20.91 10.74 2.34
C THR A 62 -20.59 10.99 0.87
N GLY A 63 -20.07 10.01 0.13
CA GLY A 63 -19.78 10.16 -1.29
C GLY A 63 -20.29 9.07 -2.24
N ALA A 64 -20.87 7.98 -1.74
CA ALA A 64 -21.44 6.94 -2.60
C ALA A 64 -22.93 6.73 -2.31
N SER A 65 -23.76 7.03 -3.31
CA SER A 65 -25.02 6.30 -3.44
C SER A 65 -24.67 4.82 -3.69
N PRO A 66 -25.22 3.86 -2.93
CA PRO A 66 -25.02 2.45 -3.20
C PRO A 66 -25.49 2.13 -4.63
N GLY A 67 -24.63 1.55 -5.47
CA GLY A 67 -25.02 0.99 -6.77
C GLY A 67 -24.57 1.70 -8.04
N SER A 68 -23.64 2.67 -8.00
CA SER A 68 -22.96 3.09 -9.23
C SER A 68 -22.01 1.98 -9.69
N GLY A 69 -22.42 1.21 -10.70
CA GLY A 69 -21.55 0.20 -11.33
C GLY A 69 -20.21 0.81 -11.71
N ALA A 70 -19.15 0.02 -11.53
CA ALA A 70 -17.74 0.39 -11.70
C ALA A 70 -17.43 0.95 -13.09
N VAL A 71 -17.77 2.21 -13.31
CA VAL A 71 -17.11 3.06 -14.31
C VAL A 71 -16.02 3.75 -13.52
N LYS A 72 -14.75 3.51 -13.89
CA LYS A 72 -13.61 4.33 -13.43
C LYS A 72 -14.05 5.79 -13.55
N LEU A 73 -14.45 6.41 -12.45
CA LEU A 73 -14.66 7.84 -12.45
C LEU A 73 -13.31 8.44 -12.86
N PRO A 74 -13.28 9.42 -13.77
CA PRO A 74 -12.07 10.19 -13.98
C PRO A 74 -11.54 10.60 -12.60
N TYR A 75 -10.21 10.56 -12.41
CA TYR A 75 -9.47 11.03 -11.21
C TYR A 75 -9.87 12.44 -10.70
N SER A 76 -10.86 13.08 -11.33
CA SER A 76 -11.33 14.44 -11.15
C SER A 76 -12.76 14.58 -10.59
N GLN A 77 -13.45 13.51 -10.17
CA GLN A 77 -14.57 13.72 -9.23
C GLN A 77 -13.95 13.99 -7.86
N ALA A 78 -13.55 15.25 -7.69
CA ALA A 78 -12.78 15.75 -6.59
C ALA A 78 -13.47 15.46 -5.25
N VAL A 79 -12.65 15.14 -4.25
CA VAL A 79 -13.00 15.29 -2.84
C VAL A 79 -13.76 16.59 -2.64
N ASP A 80 -14.94 16.49 -2.06
CA ASP A 80 -15.78 17.63 -1.75
C ASP A 80 -15.05 18.48 -0.69
N PRO A 81 -14.57 19.70 -1.02
CA PRO A 81 -13.84 20.54 -0.07
C PRO A 81 -14.67 20.86 1.18
N GLY A 82 -16.00 20.89 1.04
CA GLY A 82 -16.91 21.07 2.16
C GLY A 82 -16.83 19.93 3.18
N LYS A 83 -16.75 18.68 2.69
CA LYS A 83 -16.64 17.48 3.55
C LYS A 83 -15.29 17.37 4.22
N LEU A 84 -14.21 17.70 3.51
CA LEU A 84 -12.88 17.76 4.13
C LEU A 84 -12.87 18.81 5.25
N ALA A 85 -13.43 20.00 5.00
CA ALA A 85 -13.52 21.06 6.00
C ALA A 85 -14.40 20.65 7.20
N GLU A 86 -15.50 19.94 6.97
CA GLU A 86 -16.36 19.37 8.02
C GLU A 86 -15.61 18.32 8.85
N ALA A 87 -14.91 17.38 8.21
CA ALA A 87 -14.10 16.38 8.89
C ALA A 87 -13.01 17.02 9.75
N CYS A 88 -12.33 18.06 9.25
CA CYS A 88 -11.33 18.80 10.02
C CYS A 88 -11.94 19.49 11.25
N ARG A 89 -13.11 20.15 11.11
CA ARG A 89 -13.80 20.78 12.25
C ARG A 89 -14.25 19.76 13.28
N ASP A 90 -14.93 18.70 12.84
CA ASP A 90 -15.38 17.62 13.74
C ASP A 90 -14.19 16.96 14.45
N ALA A 91 -13.05 16.78 13.78
CA ALA A 91 -11.84 16.25 14.39
C ALA A 91 -11.32 17.16 15.51
N TYR A 92 -11.18 18.45 15.22
CA TYR A 92 -10.69 19.44 16.17
C TYR A 92 -11.61 19.58 17.39
N ASP A 93 -12.92 19.70 17.17
CA ASP A 93 -13.95 19.85 18.21
C ASP A 93 -13.98 18.66 19.17
N HIS A 94 -13.56 17.49 18.69
CA HIS A 94 -13.50 16.26 19.48
C HIS A 94 -12.08 15.92 19.94
N GLY A 95 -11.20 16.91 20.02
CA GLY A 95 -9.90 16.81 20.70
C GLY A 95 -8.78 16.19 19.86
N ALA A 96 -8.97 15.98 18.55
CA ALA A 96 -7.85 15.67 17.69
C ALA A 96 -6.87 16.85 17.62
N ARG A 97 -5.59 16.53 17.51
CA ARG A 97 -4.49 17.50 17.34
C ARG A 97 -3.68 17.19 16.10
N VAL A 98 -3.66 15.93 15.67
CA VAL A 98 -3.06 15.49 14.40
C VAL A 98 -4.18 15.05 13.46
N PHE A 99 -4.15 15.53 12.22
CA PHE A 99 -5.07 15.12 11.17
C PHE A 99 -4.28 14.53 10.00
N LEU A 100 -4.35 13.21 9.86
CA LEU A 100 -3.67 12.45 8.81
C LEU A 100 -4.62 12.25 7.63
N ASN A 101 -4.28 12.90 6.52
CA ASN A 101 -4.86 12.65 5.22
C ASN A 101 -4.15 11.46 4.57
N CYS A 102 -4.86 10.35 4.43
CA CYS A 102 -4.31 9.10 3.96
C CYS A 102 -4.06 9.07 2.44
N TYR A 103 -4.53 10.05 1.67
CA TYR A 103 -4.46 10.00 0.19
C TYR A 103 -4.28 11.37 -0.47
N PHE A 104 -3.25 12.10 -0.05
CA PHE A 104 -3.04 13.47 -0.49
C PHE A 104 -2.73 13.59 -1.99
N ASP A 105 -2.12 12.57 -2.60
CA ASP A 105 -1.84 12.56 -4.05
C ASP A 105 -3.10 12.65 -4.93
N GLU A 106 -4.28 12.32 -4.39
CA GLU A 106 -5.55 12.38 -5.14
C GLU A 106 -6.47 13.51 -4.66
N ASN A 107 -6.43 13.87 -3.37
CA ASN A 107 -7.34 14.87 -2.81
C ASN A 107 -6.73 16.26 -2.56
N TYR A 108 -5.47 16.50 -2.93
CA TYR A 108 -4.84 17.82 -2.81
C TYR A 108 -5.64 19.01 -3.40
N PRO A 109 -6.52 18.87 -4.42
CA PRO A 109 -7.30 20.00 -4.92
C PRO A 109 -8.35 20.52 -3.92
N ALA A 110 -8.71 19.71 -2.92
CA ALA A 110 -9.67 20.10 -1.88
C ALA A 110 -9.02 20.92 -0.74
N TRP A 111 -7.70 21.10 -0.78
CA TRP A 111 -6.93 21.82 0.23
C TRP A 111 -6.60 23.26 -0.23
N PRO A 112 -6.34 24.21 0.71
CA PRO A 112 -6.27 24.03 2.16
C PRO A 112 -7.63 23.91 2.85
N ALA A 113 -7.70 23.13 3.93
CA ALA A 113 -8.86 23.12 4.81
C ALA A 113 -8.87 24.39 5.70
N PRO A 114 -9.99 25.11 5.85
CA PRO A 114 -10.08 26.36 6.61
C PRO A 114 -10.17 26.11 8.14
N VAL A 115 -9.28 25.28 8.69
CA VAL A 115 -9.27 24.91 10.12
C VAL A 115 -7.87 25.12 10.70
N THR A 116 -7.81 25.88 11.79
CA THR A 116 -6.59 26.13 12.56
C THR A 116 -6.51 25.20 13.79
N GLY A 117 -5.31 24.96 14.30
CA GLY A 117 -5.10 24.20 15.54
C GLY A 117 -4.97 22.68 15.35
N LEU A 118 -5.05 22.21 14.10
CA LEU A 118 -4.64 20.86 13.71
C LEU A 118 -3.23 20.89 13.11
N ARG A 119 -2.43 19.89 13.46
CA ARG A 119 -1.20 19.52 12.78
C ARG A 119 -1.56 18.60 11.62
N PHE A 120 -1.38 19.06 10.38
CA PHE A 120 -1.69 18.26 9.20
C PHE A 120 -0.56 17.30 8.84
N VAL A 121 -0.94 16.07 8.53
CA VAL A 121 -0.07 15.03 8.00
C VAL A 121 -0.65 14.55 6.67
N HIS A 122 0.16 14.46 5.62
CA HIS A 122 -0.27 14.09 4.27
C HIS A 122 0.51 12.88 3.79
N SER A 123 -0.16 11.76 3.54
CA SER A 123 0.46 10.61 2.91
C SER A 123 0.53 10.82 1.39
N LEU A 124 1.74 10.76 0.84
CA LEU A 124 2.04 10.85 -0.59
C LEU A 124 2.45 9.47 -1.09
N HIS A 125 1.49 8.76 -1.69
CA HIS A 125 1.74 7.40 -2.17
C HIS A 125 2.56 7.35 -3.45
N ARG A 126 2.36 8.33 -4.34
CA ARG A 126 3.06 8.43 -5.63
C ARG A 126 3.56 9.85 -5.87
N PRO A 127 4.62 10.30 -5.20
CA PRO A 127 5.12 11.69 -5.31
C PRO A 127 5.39 12.13 -6.76
N GLY A 128 5.94 11.25 -7.60
CA GLY A 128 6.18 11.55 -9.02
C GLY A 128 4.89 11.76 -9.82
N TYR A 129 3.84 10.97 -9.55
CA TYR A 129 2.54 11.15 -10.21
C TYR A 129 1.86 12.44 -9.73
N PHE A 130 1.88 12.70 -8.44
CA PHE A 130 1.38 13.95 -7.85
C PHE A 130 2.06 15.17 -8.48
N ALA A 131 3.39 15.16 -8.59
CA ALA A 131 4.13 16.28 -9.17
C ALA A 131 3.74 16.53 -10.63
N ALA A 132 3.59 15.47 -11.43
CA ALA A 132 3.17 15.57 -12.82
C ALA A 132 1.72 16.09 -12.96
N ASP A 133 0.78 15.58 -12.15
CA ASP A 133 -0.62 16.04 -12.16
C ASP A 133 -0.72 17.50 -11.72
N ALA A 134 -0.08 17.85 -10.62
CA ALA A 134 -0.10 19.21 -10.08
C ALA A 134 0.54 20.21 -11.04
N ALA A 135 1.67 19.87 -11.67
CA ALA A 135 2.28 20.72 -12.70
C ALA A 135 1.34 20.97 -13.88
N ARG A 136 0.62 19.93 -14.34
CA ARG A 136 -0.39 20.06 -15.40
C ARG A 136 -1.53 20.99 -15.01
N ARG A 137 -1.99 20.96 -13.75
CA ARG A 137 -3.09 21.81 -13.27
C ARG A 137 -2.67 23.25 -13.02
N LEU A 138 -1.45 23.45 -12.52
CA LEU A 138 -0.91 24.78 -12.20
C LEU A 138 -0.64 25.61 -13.45
N GLY A 139 -0.44 24.98 -14.61
CA GLY A 139 -0.17 25.68 -15.87
C GLY A 139 1.20 26.35 -15.91
N GLU A 140 1.41 27.21 -16.91
CA GLU A 140 2.66 27.95 -17.06
C GLU A 140 2.85 28.97 -15.92
N GLY A 141 3.93 28.81 -15.14
CA GLY A 141 4.33 29.74 -14.07
C GLY A 141 3.92 29.33 -12.66
N GLY A 142 3.05 28.33 -12.47
CA GLY A 142 2.72 27.83 -11.14
C GLY A 142 3.82 26.91 -10.59
N ARG A 143 4.19 27.09 -9.30
CA ARG A 143 5.21 26.26 -8.65
C ARG A 143 4.56 25.24 -7.74
N LEU A 144 4.91 23.96 -7.91
CA LEU A 144 4.44 22.88 -7.05
C LEU A 144 4.73 23.14 -5.56
N ALA A 145 5.89 23.74 -5.26
CA ALA A 145 6.25 24.12 -3.90
C ALA A 145 5.34 25.22 -3.31
N ASP A 146 4.73 26.08 -4.14
CA ASP A 146 3.76 27.07 -3.68
C ASP A 146 2.41 26.41 -3.37
N LEU A 147 1.96 25.46 -4.21
CA LEU A 147 0.77 24.65 -3.94
C LEU A 147 0.92 23.88 -2.63
N VAL A 148 2.05 23.20 -2.44
CA VAL A 148 2.34 22.40 -1.24
C VAL A 148 2.42 23.28 0.01
N ARG A 149 3.11 24.42 -0.06
CA ARG A 149 3.16 25.39 1.05
C ARG A 149 1.80 26.01 1.33
N GLY A 150 0.96 26.19 0.30
CA GLY A 150 -0.39 26.72 0.40
C GLY A 150 -1.36 25.79 1.15
N GLN A 151 -1.08 24.48 1.23
CA GLN A 151 -1.94 23.54 1.96
C GLN A 151 -1.85 23.70 3.48
N ALA A 152 -0.62 23.78 3.97
CA ALA A 152 -0.25 24.23 5.32
C ALA A 152 1.27 24.34 5.35
N ALA A 153 1.79 25.51 5.71
CA ALA A 153 3.23 25.80 5.65
C ALA A 153 4.08 24.86 6.53
N ASP A 154 3.46 24.26 7.54
CA ASP A 154 4.08 23.39 8.52
C ASP A 154 3.64 21.92 8.40
N ALA A 155 2.80 21.55 7.43
CA ALA A 155 2.34 20.16 7.26
C ALA A 155 3.50 19.16 7.15
N LEU A 156 3.31 17.99 7.74
CA LEU A 156 4.21 16.85 7.57
C LEU A 156 3.76 16.02 6.37
N PHE A 157 4.68 15.64 5.50
CA PHE A 157 4.42 14.73 4.38
C PHE A 157 5.06 13.37 4.66
N VAL A 158 4.30 12.31 4.49
CA VAL A 158 4.76 10.93 4.65
C VAL A 158 4.91 10.29 3.27
N VAL A 159 6.06 9.66 3.04
CA VAL A 159 6.34 8.89 1.82
C VAL A 159 6.79 7.48 2.20
N ASN A 160 6.45 6.52 1.35
CA ASN A 160 6.60 5.10 1.69
C ASN A 160 7.86 4.42 1.12
N THR A 161 8.65 5.13 0.30
CA THR A 161 9.85 4.57 -0.35
C THR A 161 10.98 5.60 -0.41
N ALA A 162 12.22 5.12 -0.56
CA ALA A 162 13.38 5.99 -0.76
C ALA A 162 13.31 6.76 -2.09
N VAL A 163 12.78 6.15 -3.16
CA VAL A 163 12.49 6.83 -4.43
C VAL A 163 11.49 7.96 -4.22
N GLY A 164 10.39 7.69 -3.52
CA GLY A 164 9.35 8.67 -3.20
C GLY A 164 9.89 9.83 -2.36
N GLU A 165 10.79 9.56 -1.42
CA GLU A 165 11.50 10.59 -0.66
C GLU A 165 12.34 11.50 -1.57
N ARG A 166 13.15 10.92 -2.47
CA ARG A 166 13.97 11.70 -3.42
C ARG A 166 13.09 12.59 -4.33
N GLN A 167 11.94 12.07 -4.76
CA GLN A 167 10.98 12.82 -5.57
C GLN A 167 10.30 13.93 -4.76
N ALA A 168 9.81 13.63 -3.55
CA ALA A 168 9.12 14.60 -2.70
C ALA A 168 10.03 15.77 -2.28
N ARG A 169 11.33 15.54 -2.07
CA ARG A 169 12.32 16.60 -1.76
C ARG A 169 12.42 17.69 -2.83
N GLN A 170 11.90 17.48 -4.04
CA GLN A 170 11.86 18.50 -5.09
C GLN A 170 10.85 19.61 -4.78
N PHE A 171 9.87 19.36 -3.91
CA PHE A 171 8.78 20.30 -3.61
C PHE A 171 8.33 20.34 -2.14
N VAL A 172 8.83 19.43 -1.29
CA VAL A 172 8.63 19.41 0.17
C VAL A 172 9.96 19.70 0.86
N ASP A 173 9.94 20.59 1.84
CA ASP A 173 11.09 20.83 2.73
C ASP A 173 11.47 19.55 3.49
N ALA A 174 12.76 19.22 3.54
CA ALA A 174 13.24 18.02 4.24
C ALA A 174 12.81 17.97 5.72
N ARG A 175 12.63 19.12 6.38
CA ARG A 175 12.14 19.18 7.78
C ARG A 175 10.65 18.82 7.90
N ASN A 176 9.92 18.81 6.79
CA ASN A 176 8.50 18.49 6.70
C ASN A 176 8.28 17.15 5.99
N LEU A 177 9.32 16.35 5.79
CA LEU A 177 9.24 15.06 5.13
C LEU A 177 9.61 13.93 6.09
N LEU A 178 8.77 12.89 6.16
CA LEU A 178 8.99 11.66 6.90
C LEU A 178 8.94 10.48 5.93
N ARG A 179 10.01 9.68 5.90
CA ARG A 179 9.97 8.36 5.26
C ARG A 179 9.55 7.32 6.29
N ALA A 180 8.44 6.65 6.05
CA ALA A 180 7.95 5.54 6.86
C ALA A 180 7.49 4.43 5.93
N GLY A 181 7.88 3.17 6.17
CA GLY A 181 7.46 2.06 5.32
C GLY A 181 5.94 1.91 5.25
N TRP A 182 5.46 1.32 4.16
CA TRP A 182 4.04 1.02 3.95
C TRP A 182 3.55 0.01 5.01
N PRO A 183 2.62 0.38 5.91
CA PRO A 183 2.16 -0.52 6.95
C PRO A 183 1.11 -1.49 6.42
N THR A 184 1.20 -2.75 6.87
CA THR A 184 0.35 -3.84 6.35
C THR A 184 -0.31 -4.69 7.42
N ALA A 185 0.22 -4.65 8.65
CA ALA A 185 -0.21 -5.52 9.72
C ALA A 185 0.01 -4.86 11.09
N THR A 186 -0.70 -5.33 12.10
CA THR A 186 -0.41 -5.03 13.51
C THR A 186 0.82 -5.81 13.96
N ARG A 187 1.48 -5.36 15.04
CA ARG A 187 2.57 -6.14 15.67
C ARG A 187 2.15 -7.56 16.02
N ALA A 188 0.92 -7.73 16.52
CA ALA A 188 0.38 -9.04 16.87
C ALA A 188 0.19 -9.95 15.65
N GLU A 189 -0.32 -9.41 14.54
CA GLU A 189 -0.46 -10.16 13.28
C GLU A 189 0.90 -10.56 12.70
N VAL A 190 1.91 -9.68 12.78
CA VAL A 190 3.29 -10.00 12.38
C VAL A 190 3.83 -11.14 13.24
N ALA A 191 3.75 -11.02 14.57
CA ALA A 191 4.22 -12.08 15.47
C ALA A 191 3.52 -13.43 15.19
N ALA A 192 2.21 -13.42 14.96
CA ALA A 192 1.46 -14.61 14.60
C ALA A 192 1.89 -15.19 13.23
N ALA A 193 2.14 -14.34 12.23
CA ALA A 193 2.57 -14.78 10.91
C ALA A 193 3.91 -15.51 10.96
N PHE A 194 4.88 -14.96 11.70
CA PHE A 194 6.20 -15.56 11.86
C PHE A 194 6.19 -16.81 12.77
N ALA A 195 5.19 -16.94 13.65
CA ALA A 195 5.02 -18.13 14.50
C ALA A 195 4.36 -19.32 13.79
N ARG A 196 3.57 -19.10 12.72
CA ARG A 196 2.83 -20.15 12.02
C ARG A 196 3.71 -21.24 11.38
N GLY A 197 5.01 -20.99 11.20
CA GLY A 197 5.94 -21.95 10.61
C GLY A 197 5.64 -22.27 9.13
N ALA A 198 6.19 -23.37 8.63
CA ALA A 198 5.99 -23.79 7.24
C ALA A 198 4.57 -24.33 6.99
N ALA A 199 4.06 -24.09 5.78
CA ALA A 199 2.83 -24.72 5.32
C ALA A 199 2.95 -26.26 5.30
N PRO A 200 1.84 -27.01 5.46
CA PRO A 200 1.82 -28.47 5.33
C PRO A 200 2.50 -28.98 4.06
N ALA A 201 3.18 -30.12 4.15
CA ALA A 201 4.03 -30.68 3.08
C ALA A 201 3.28 -31.43 1.98
N ASP A 202 1.97 -31.60 2.12
CA ASP A 202 1.10 -32.42 1.28
C ASP A 202 0.50 -31.69 0.07
N GLU A 203 0.59 -30.35 0.03
CA GLU A 203 0.13 -29.55 -1.12
C GLU A 203 1.26 -29.26 -2.11
N GLU A 204 0.95 -29.24 -3.42
CA GLU A 204 1.91 -28.84 -4.45
C GLU A 204 2.39 -27.39 -4.19
N PRO A 205 3.72 -27.15 -4.14
CA PRO A 205 4.24 -25.80 -3.95
C PRO A 205 3.91 -24.93 -5.18
N TYR A 206 3.42 -23.72 -4.92
CA TYR A 206 3.09 -22.77 -5.98
C TYR A 206 3.81 -21.43 -5.81
N VAL A 207 3.99 -20.77 -6.95
CA VAL A 207 4.43 -19.38 -7.07
C VAL A 207 3.22 -18.47 -6.98
N LEU A 208 3.30 -17.40 -6.19
CA LEU A 208 2.21 -16.43 -6.05
C LEU A 208 2.61 -15.09 -6.66
N SER A 209 1.69 -14.46 -7.40
CA SER A 209 1.75 -13.06 -7.81
C SER A 209 0.49 -12.34 -7.33
N ILE A 210 0.66 -11.16 -6.73
CA ILE A 210 -0.44 -10.38 -6.15
C ILE A 210 -0.52 -9.03 -6.86
N GLY A 211 -1.70 -8.72 -7.39
CA GLY A 211 -2.03 -7.49 -8.08
C GLY A 211 -2.78 -7.72 -9.39
N SER A 212 -3.28 -6.63 -9.95
CA SER A 212 -3.88 -6.63 -11.29
C SER A 212 -2.82 -6.88 -12.37
N ALA A 213 -3.18 -7.57 -13.45
CA ALA A 213 -2.33 -7.90 -14.59
C ALA A 213 -2.09 -6.69 -15.52
N ARG A 214 -1.59 -5.60 -14.94
CA ARG A 214 -1.16 -4.40 -15.66
C ARG A 214 0.22 -4.62 -16.28
N SER A 215 0.52 -3.84 -17.32
CA SER A 215 1.83 -3.87 -17.98
C SER A 215 2.98 -3.59 -17.02
N ASP A 216 2.83 -2.58 -16.16
CA ASP A 216 3.84 -2.17 -15.17
C ASP A 216 4.11 -3.21 -14.08
N LYS A 217 3.20 -4.17 -13.88
CA LYS A 217 3.35 -5.28 -12.91
C LYS A 217 4.08 -6.48 -13.49
N GLY A 218 4.28 -6.52 -14.81
CA GLY A 218 5.07 -7.54 -15.51
C GLY A 218 4.53 -8.96 -15.49
N VAL A 219 3.22 -9.15 -15.32
CA VAL A 219 2.60 -10.48 -15.31
C VAL A 219 2.89 -11.28 -16.60
N ARG A 220 2.99 -10.62 -17.74
CA ARG A 220 3.39 -11.23 -19.02
C ARG A 220 4.80 -11.86 -18.98
N VAL A 221 5.75 -11.18 -18.32
CA VAL A 221 7.12 -11.68 -18.14
C VAL A 221 7.11 -12.92 -17.24
N LEU A 222 6.31 -12.90 -16.18
CA LEU A 222 6.14 -14.05 -15.28
C LEU A 222 5.52 -15.26 -15.97
N LEU A 223 4.42 -15.06 -16.71
CA LEU A 223 3.78 -16.12 -17.47
C LEU A 223 4.77 -16.75 -18.46
N SER A 224 5.48 -15.93 -19.23
CA SER A 224 6.52 -16.42 -20.16
C SER A 224 7.65 -17.17 -19.44
N ALA A 225 8.09 -16.71 -18.27
CA ALA A 225 9.16 -17.34 -17.51
C ALA A 225 8.76 -18.72 -16.98
N LEU A 226 7.50 -18.88 -16.58
CA LEU A 226 6.97 -20.11 -15.96
C LEU A 226 6.32 -21.08 -16.95
N ALA A 227 6.50 -20.88 -18.26
CA ALA A 227 6.09 -21.85 -19.27
C ALA A 227 6.72 -23.23 -19.00
N GLY A 228 5.88 -24.28 -18.93
CA GLY A 228 6.29 -25.63 -18.55
C GLY A 228 6.88 -25.76 -17.14
N GLY A 229 6.59 -24.79 -16.25
CA GLY A 229 7.16 -24.68 -14.91
C GLY A 229 6.16 -25.00 -13.78
N PRO A 230 6.41 -24.46 -12.57
CA PRO A 230 5.54 -24.65 -11.41
C PRO A 230 4.17 -24.00 -11.60
N LEU A 231 3.20 -24.38 -10.76
CA LEU A 231 1.91 -23.71 -10.68
C LEU A 231 2.10 -22.24 -10.28
N LEU A 232 1.53 -21.33 -11.07
CA LEU A 232 1.40 -19.92 -10.75
C LEU A 232 -0.02 -19.63 -10.26
N ARG A 233 -0.17 -18.95 -9.13
CA ARG A 233 -1.44 -18.35 -8.71
C ARG A 233 -1.35 -16.84 -8.84
N VAL A 234 -2.32 -16.22 -9.50
CA VAL A 234 -2.41 -14.76 -9.65
C VAL A 234 -3.65 -14.25 -8.93
N LEU A 235 -3.44 -13.38 -7.94
CA LEU A 235 -4.49 -12.86 -7.07
C LEU A 235 -4.72 -11.37 -7.30
N GLY A 236 -6.00 -10.97 -7.31
CA GLY A 236 -6.41 -9.57 -7.26
C GLY A 236 -7.38 -9.20 -8.38
N GLN A 237 -7.94 -8.00 -8.29
CA GLN A 237 -8.95 -7.53 -9.24
C GLN A 237 -8.35 -7.36 -10.64
N GLN A 238 -8.79 -8.20 -11.57
CA GLN A 238 -8.38 -8.16 -12.97
C GLN A 238 -9.31 -7.29 -13.81
N TYR A 239 -8.82 -6.86 -14.98
CA TYR A 239 -9.67 -6.19 -15.98
C TYR A 239 -10.44 -7.24 -16.78
N ASP A 240 -11.65 -6.86 -17.22
CA ASP A 240 -12.52 -7.74 -18.00
C ASP A 240 -11.79 -8.35 -19.20
N GLY A 241 -11.83 -9.67 -19.28
CA GLY A 241 -11.25 -10.45 -20.38
C GLY A 241 -9.72 -10.65 -20.32
N VAL A 242 -8.99 -9.96 -19.43
CA VAL A 242 -7.52 -10.04 -19.39
C VAL A 242 -7.02 -11.46 -19.06
N GLU A 243 -7.72 -12.19 -18.19
CA GLU A 243 -7.36 -13.56 -17.82
C GLU A 243 -7.49 -14.52 -19.00
N LYS A 244 -8.63 -14.44 -19.71
CA LYS A 244 -8.89 -15.25 -20.89
C LYS A 244 -7.86 -14.96 -21.98
N GLN A 245 -7.55 -13.68 -22.19
CA GLN A 245 -6.51 -13.25 -23.13
C GLN A 245 -5.15 -13.83 -22.75
N LEU A 246 -4.67 -13.58 -21.52
CA LEU A 246 -3.34 -14.02 -21.09
C LEU A 246 -3.23 -15.56 -21.06
N THR A 247 -4.27 -16.27 -20.63
CA THR A 247 -4.28 -17.74 -20.66
C THR A 247 -4.17 -18.27 -22.09
N SER A 248 -4.83 -17.61 -23.05
CA SER A 248 -4.72 -17.98 -24.47
C SER A 248 -3.35 -17.64 -25.08
N GLU A 249 -2.73 -16.55 -24.67
CA GLU A 249 -1.41 -16.13 -25.15
C GLU A 249 -0.26 -16.98 -24.57
N TYR A 250 -0.45 -17.55 -23.38
CA TYR A 250 0.55 -18.34 -22.66
C TYR A 250 0.04 -19.76 -22.31
N PRO A 251 -0.36 -20.59 -23.32
CA PRO A 251 -1.07 -21.86 -23.10
C PRO A 251 -0.23 -22.94 -22.40
N HIS A 252 1.09 -22.76 -22.32
CA HIS A 252 2.00 -23.69 -21.66
C HIS A 252 2.28 -23.33 -20.19
N THR A 253 1.64 -22.30 -19.66
CA THR A 253 1.79 -21.88 -18.26
C THR A 253 0.64 -22.44 -17.43
N ARG A 254 0.97 -23.12 -16.34
CA ARG A 254 -0.02 -23.57 -15.35
C ARG A 254 -0.38 -22.38 -14.47
N VAL A 255 -1.50 -21.72 -14.75
CA VAL A 255 -1.93 -20.52 -14.03
C VAL A 255 -3.35 -20.66 -13.50
N ASP A 256 -3.51 -20.39 -12.20
CA ASP A 256 -4.80 -20.24 -11.54
C ASP A 256 -5.03 -18.76 -11.23
N TRP A 257 -6.14 -18.23 -11.74
CA TRP A 257 -6.57 -16.86 -11.48
C TRP A 257 -7.58 -16.84 -10.34
N GLU A 258 -7.30 -16.06 -9.30
CA GLU A 258 -8.27 -15.74 -8.24
C GLU A 258 -8.56 -14.25 -8.30
N SER A 259 -9.54 -13.92 -9.13
CA SER A 259 -9.84 -12.56 -9.53
C SER A 259 -10.97 -11.96 -8.73
N GLY A 260 -10.81 -10.68 -8.41
CA GLY A 260 -11.78 -9.92 -7.62
C GLY A 260 -11.14 -9.24 -6.43
N TRP A 261 -11.98 -8.61 -5.61
CA TRP A 261 -11.58 -8.16 -4.29
C TRP A 261 -11.36 -9.36 -3.37
N ILE A 262 -10.14 -9.51 -2.84
CA ILE A 262 -9.77 -10.62 -1.96
C ILE A 262 -9.83 -10.13 -0.52
N SER A 263 -10.54 -10.85 0.34
CA SER A 263 -10.60 -10.52 1.77
C SER A 263 -9.22 -10.66 2.43
N ARG A 264 -8.97 -9.93 3.51
CA ARG A 264 -7.72 -10.00 4.26
C ARG A 264 -7.41 -11.41 4.77
N GLU A 265 -8.45 -12.12 5.24
CA GLU A 265 -8.34 -13.52 5.69
C GLU A 265 -7.88 -14.42 4.55
N ARG A 266 -8.57 -14.36 3.40
CA ARG A 266 -8.23 -15.16 2.22
C ARG A 266 -6.85 -14.84 1.69
N LEU A 267 -6.48 -13.55 1.66
CA LEU A 267 -5.15 -13.11 1.27
C LEU A 267 -4.08 -13.71 2.21
N GLY A 268 -4.33 -13.70 3.52
CA GLY A 268 -3.45 -14.31 4.52
C GLY A 268 -3.28 -15.82 4.33
N GLU A 269 -4.35 -16.55 3.99
CA GLU A 269 -4.29 -17.98 3.68
C GLU A 269 -3.43 -18.26 2.44
N VAL A 270 -3.68 -17.54 1.35
CA VAL A 270 -2.97 -17.76 0.08
C VAL A 270 -1.52 -17.32 0.19
N ILE A 271 -1.24 -16.17 0.78
CA ILE A 271 0.13 -15.77 1.11
C ILE A 271 0.78 -16.83 1.98
N GLY A 272 0.12 -17.28 3.06
CA GLY A 272 0.65 -18.26 4.00
C GLY A 272 1.03 -19.61 3.38
N ARG A 273 0.36 -20.02 2.31
CA ARG A 273 0.62 -21.29 1.61
C ARG A 273 1.61 -21.18 0.45
N ALA A 274 1.84 -19.99 -0.11
CA ALA A 274 2.76 -19.80 -1.22
C ALA A 274 4.19 -20.28 -0.88
N ALA A 275 4.87 -20.90 -1.84
CA ALA A 275 6.27 -21.28 -1.69
C ALA A 275 7.18 -20.04 -1.81
N VAL A 276 6.95 -19.25 -2.85
CA VAL A 276 7.65 -17.98 -3.12
C VAL A 276 6.66 -16.99 -3.74
N ILE A 277 6.82 -15.71 -3.45
CA ILE A 277 5.98 -14.64 -4.00
C ILE A 277 6.80 -13.78 -4.94
N VAL A 278 6.27 -13.49 -6.13
CA VAL A 278 7.03 -12.86 -7.22
C VAL A 278 6.40 -11.52 -7.61
N PHE A 279 7.24 -10.49 -7.69
CA PHE A 279 6.87 -9.12 -8.10
C PHE A 279 7.76 -8.66 -9.26
N PRO A 280 7.43 -9.05 -10.51
CA PRO A 280 8.27 -8.84 -11.68
C PRO A 280 8.00 -7.47 -12.30
N TYR A 281 8.00 -6.41 -11.50
CA TYR A 281 7.58 -5.08 -11.95
C TYR A 281 8.50 -4.55 -13.05
N GLN A 282 7.96 -3.66 -13.86
CA GLN A 282 8.62 -3.07 -15.02
C GLN A 282 9.03 -1.63 -14.72
N GLN A 283 9.94 -1.08 -15.53
CA GLN A 283 10.56 0.23 -15.29
C GLN A 283 9.53 1.37 -15.18
N GLU A 284 8.38 1.23 -15.83
CA GLU A 284 7.27 2.19 -15.74
C GLU A 284 6.76 2.38 -14.30
N PHE A 285 6.91 1.38 -13.42
CA PHE A 285 6.51 1.49 -12.02
C PHE A 285 7.44 2.42 -11.22
N ALA A 286 8.75 2.39 -11.51
CA ALA A 286 9.77 3.16 -10.77
C ALA A 286 9.52 4.67 -10.84
N GLY A 287 8.96 5.15 -11.95
CA GLY A 287 8.76 6.57 -12.23
C GLY A 287 7.88 7.30 -11.21
N TYR A 288 7.06 6.59 -10.44
CA TYR A 288 6.06 7.22 -9.56
C TYR A 288 6.45 7.27 -8.08
N GLY A 289 7.56 6.62 -7.68
CA GLY A 289 7.99 6.56 -6.28
C GLY A 289 7.05 5.76 -5.37
N GLY A 290 6.16 4.96 -5.95
CA GLY A 290 5.13 4.21 -5.25
C GLY A 290 5.66 3.00 -4.48
N ALA A 291 5.07 2.75 -3.31
CA ALA A 291 5.27 1.50 -2.59
C ALA A 291 4.46 0.36 -3.21
N SER A 292 5.00 -0.86 -3.18
CA SER A 292 4.24 -2.07 -3.45
C SER A 292 3.63 -2.59 -2.14
N GLY A 293 2.36 -2.26 -1.89
CA GLY A 293 1.65 -2.76 -0.70
C GLY A 293 1.61 -4.29 -0.64
N ALA A 294 1.47 -4.95 -1.79
CA ALA A 294 1.49 -6.42 -1.88
C ALA A 294 2.86 -7.03 -1.57
N LEU A 295 3.96 -6.35 -1.93
CA LEU A 295 5.31 -6.76 -1.52
C LEU A 295 5.48 -6.62 -0.01
N ALA A 296 5.06 -5.49 0.57
CA ALA A 296 5.09 -5.30 2.01
C ALA A 296 4.26 -6.37 2.74
N GLN A 297 3.09 -6.75 2.22
CA GLN A 297 2.26 -7.83 2.78
C GLN A 297 2.96 -9.20 2.72
N ALA A 298 3.62 -9.52 1.59
CA ALA A 298 4.38 -10.75 1.44
C ALA A 298 5.54 -10.85 2.45
N ILE A 299 6.29 -9.77 2.63
CA ILE A 299 7.40 -9.70 3.59
C ILE A 299 6.87 -9.78 5.03
N SER A 300 5.79 -9.05 5.33
CA SER A 300 5.13 -9.09 6.65
C SER A 300 4.55 -10.45 7.02
N ALA A 301 4.31 -11.31 6.04
CA ALA A 301 3.90 -12.69 6.23
C ALA A 301 5.06 -13.67 6.36
N GLY A 302 6.31 -13.19 6.38
CA GLY A 302 7.51 -14.02 6.50
C GLY A 302 7.75 -14.91 5.28
N LYS A 303 7.41 -14.44 4.07
CA LYS A 303 7.57 -15.22 2.83
C LYS A 303 8.83 -14.83 2.06
N PRO A 304 9.52 -15.82 1.45
CA PRO A 304 10.53 -15.53 0.43
C PRO A 304 9.90 -14.77 -0.75
N VAL A 305 10.60 -13.74 -1.21
CA VAL A 305 10.17 -12.90 -2.33
C VAL A 305 11.22 -12.84 -3.42
N ILE A 306 10.76 -12.84 -4.68
CA ILE A 306 11.58 -12.50 -5.84
C ILE A 306 11.02 -11.23 -6.45
N VAL A 307 11.84 -10.19 -6.54
CA VAL A 307 11.45 -8.89 -7.05
C VAL A 307 12.31 -8.49 -8.24
N SER A 308 11.77 -7.72 -9.17
CA SER A 308 12.59 -7.01 -10.15
C SER A 308 13.45 -5.93 -9.49
N GLU A 309 14.54 -5.52 -10.13
CA GLU A 309 15.43 -4.42 -9.70
C GLU A 309 14.69 -3.10 -9.45
N VAL A 310 13.54 -2.88 -10.12
CA VAL A 310 12.62 -1.75 -9.90
C VAL A 310 12.15 -1.63 -8.45
N LEU A 311 12.07 -2.74 -7.71
CA LEU A 311 11.63 -2.81 -6.33
C LEU A 311 12.78 -3.07 -5.34
N ALA A 312 14.04 -3.07 -5.80
CA ALA A 312 15.19 -3.44 -4.98
C ALA A 312 15.31 -2.56 -3.71
N GLU A 313 15.03 -1.26 -3.80
CA GLU A 313 15.06 -0.35 -2.65
C GLU A 313 13.90 -0.55 -1.65
N GLN A 314 12.94 -1.45 -1.94
CA GLN A 314 11.80 -1.74 -1.06
C GLN A 314 11.96 -3.05 -0.27
N VAL A 315 13.06 -3.77 -0.49
CA VAL A 315 13.38 -5.01 0.23
C VAL A 315 14.68 -4.86 1.00
N PRO A 316 14.83 -5.50 2.17
CA PRO A 316 16.10 -5.53 2.87
C PRO A 316 17.12 -6.41 2.12
N ASP A 317 18.40 -6.19 2.41
CA ASP A 317 19.47 -7.11 1.98
C ASP A 317 19.35 -8.41 2.79
N SER A 318 18.70 -9.41 2.20
CA SER A 318 18.42 -10.70 2.84
C SER A 318 18.39 -11.80 1.79
N PRO A 319 18.88 -13.02 2.09
CA PRO A 319 18.73 -14.17 1.21
C PRO A 319 17.27 -14.48 0.84
N ALA A 320 16.31 -14.12 1.70
CA ALA A 320 14.88 -14.28 1.43
C ALA A 320 14.30 -13.28 0.42
N CYS A 321 15.07 -12.26 0.04
CA CYS A 321 14.67 -11.19 -0.87
C CYS A 321 15.59 -11.18 -2.10
N ARG A 322 15.19 -11.90 -3.15
CA ARG A 322 16.00 -12.01 -4.37
C ARG A 322 15.63 -10.94 -5.39
N VAL A 323 16.63 -10.20 -5.87
CA VAL A 323 16.47 -9.21 -6.94
C VAL A 323 16.87 -9.81 -8.29
N VAL A 324 16.07 -9.57 -9.34
CA VAL A 324 16.38 -9.93 -10.73
C VAL A 324 16.25 -8.72 -11.66
N PRO A 325 16.95 -8.67 -12.81
CA PRO A 325 16.75 -7.60 -13.79
C PRO A 325 15.29 -7.52 -14.27
N ALA A 326 14.78 -6.30 -14.50
CA ALA A 326 13.45 -6.13 -15.06
C ALA A 326 13.39 -6.69 -16.51
N ALA A 327 12.21 -7.12 -16.94
CA ALA A 327 11.97 -7.75 -18.25
C ALA A 327 12.80 -9.01 -18.60
N ASP A 328 13.69 -9.49 -17.74
CA ASP A 328 14.48 -10.72 -17.98
C ASP A 328 13.74 -11.97 -17.48
N GLY A 329 12.91 -12.54 -18.36
CA GLY A 329 12.20 -13.79 -18.06
C GLY A 329 13.11 -14.99 -17.78
N ARG A 330 14.34 -15.01 -18.32
CA ARG A 330 15.28 -16.12 -18.08
C ARG A 330 15.89 -16.03 -16.68
N ALA A 331 16.31 -14.82 -16.27
CA ALA A 331 16.77 -14.59 -14.90
C ALA A 331 15.66 -14.85 -13.89
N LEU A 332 14.43 -14.41 -14.18
CA LEU A 332 13.27 -14.68 -13.34
C LEU A 332 12.99 -16.18 -13.20
N ARG A 333 12.99 -16.94 -14.30
CA ARG A 333 12.82 -18.40 -14.26
C ARG A 333 13.90 -19.07 -13.42
N ARG A 334 15.18 -18.74 -13.64
CA ARG A 334 16.29 -19.28 -12.83
C ARG A 334 16.11 -18.97 -11.34
N ALA A 335 15.68 -17.75 -11.00
CA ALA A 335 15.43 -17.35 -9.63
C ALA A 335 14.30 -18.15 -8.96
N VAL A 336 13.21 -18.39 -9.69
CA VAL A 336 12.08 -19.21 -9.20
C VAL A 336 12.51 -20.66 -9.00
N ASP A 337 13.14 -21.28 -10.00
CA ASP A 337 13.58 -22.67 -9.91
C ASP A 337 14.57 -22.88 -8.74
N ASP A 338 15.45 -21.90 -8.54
CA ASP A 338 16.42 -21.91 -7.45
C ASP A 338 15.78 -21.71 -6.08
N ALA A 339 14.78 -20.83 -5.97
CA ALA A 339 14.04 -20.64 -4.74
C ALA A 339 13.23 -21.88 -4.34
N LEU A 340 12.65 -22.58 -5.32
CA LEU A 340 11.93 -23.83 -5.04
C LEU A 340 12.86 -24.97 -4.60
N ARG A 341 14.10 -25.02 -5.11
CA ARG A 341 15.11 -26.00 -4.67
C ARG A 341 15.63 -25.75 -3.26
N HIS A 342 15.75 -24.49 -2.85
CA HIS A 342 16.31 -24.07 -1.56
C HIS A 342 15.23 -23.48 -0.63
N LEU A 343 14.01 -24.01 -0.72
CA LEU A 343 12.86 -23.47 -0.01
C LEU A 343 13.03 -23.53 1.53
N PRO A 344 13.57 -24.61 2.15
CA PRO A 344 13.85 -24.62 3.58
C PRO A 344 14.76 -23.48 4.04
N GLU A 345 15.88 -23.26 3.35
CA GLU A 345 16.86 -22.22 3.67
C GLU A 345 16.26 -20.82 3.50
N LEU A 346 15.49 -20.61 2.44
CA LEU A 346 14.81 -19.32 2.21
C LEU A 346 13.74 -19.04 3.26
N ARG A 347 13.04 -20.06 3.76
CA ARG A 347 12.05 -19.90 4.84
C ARG A 347 12.72 -19.53 6.16
N GLU A 348 13.86 -20.12 6.48
CA GLU A 348 14.66 -19.74 7.65
C GLU A 348 15.15 -18.29 7.53
N ALA A 349 15.69 -17.91 6.37
CA ALA A 349 16.09 -16.53 6.10
C ALA A 349 14.90 -15.55 6.19
N ALA A 350 13.72 -15.96 5.71
CA ALA A 350 12.51 -15.15 5.76
C ALA A 350 12.02 -14.96 7.20
N ALA A 351 12.19 -15.94 8.08
CA ALA A 351 11.89 -15.79 9.50
C ALA A 351 12.76 -14.72 10.19
N GLY A 352 13.99 -14.52 9.69
CA GLY A 352 14.89 -13.43 10.11
C GLY A 352 14.40 -12.03 9.75
N LEU A 353 13.39 -11.88 8.89
CA LEU A 353 12.84 -10.58 8.50
C LEU A 353 11.93 -9.93 9.56
N ARG A 354 11.64 -10.63 10.67
CA ARG A 354 10.67 -10.17 11.68
C ARG A 354 10.97 -8.77 12.20
N THR A 355 12.21 -8.52 12.60
CA THR A 355 12.64 -7.21 13.13
C THR A 355 12.45 -6.11 12.09
N TYR A 356 12.87 -6.36 10.84
CA TYR A 356 12.67 -5.42 9.74
C TYR A 356 11.19 -5.10 9.52
N VAL A 357 10.31 -6.11 9.58
CA VAL A 357 8.85 -5.93 9.45
C VAL A 357 8.28 -5.13 10.61
N GLU A 358 8.62 -5.48 11.85
CA GLU A 358 8.14 -4.79 13.05
C GLU A 358 8.50 -3.31 13.01
N GLU A 359 9.71 -2.99 12.55
CA GLU A 359 10.20 -1.63 12.36
C GLU A 359 9.51 -0.92 11.19
N ASN A 360 9.34 -1.55 10.03
CA ASN A 360 8.99 -0.81 8.80
C ASN A 360 7.53 -0.93 8.37
N HIS A 361 6.84 -2.00 8.74
CA HIS A 361 5.57 -2.40 8.12
C HIS A 361 4.42 -2.63 9.11
N THR A 362 4.59 -2.21 10.37
CA THR A 362 3.50 -2.23 11.36
C THR A 362 2.69 -0.95 11.36
N TYR A 363 1.36 -1.06 11.57
CA TYR A 363 0.50 0.11 11.73
C TYR A 363 0.90 0.93 12.95
N GLU A 364 1.22 0.27 14.08
CA GLU A 364 1.64 0.93 15.30
C GLU A 364 2.95 1.70 15.11
N GLY A 365 3.97 1.07 14.50
CA GLY A 365 5.24 1.75 14.22
C GLY A 365 5.09 2.92 13.25
N HIS A 366 4.14 2.85 12.31
CA HIS A 366 3.83 3.96 11.42
C HIS A 366 3.18 5.14 12.18
N VAL A 367 2.19 4.87 13.03
CA VAL A 367 1.52 5.88 13.87
C VAL A 367 2.51 6.54 14.83
N GLU A 368 3.34 5.75 15.53
CA GLU A 368 4.35 6.25 16.46
C GLU A 368 5.32 7.22 15.78
N ARG A 369 5.88 6.85 14.62
CA ARG A 369 6.76 7.75 13.85
C ARG A 369 6.09 9.06 13.44
N VAL A 370 4.81 9.00 13.07
CA VAL A 370 4.05 10.20 12.72
C VAL A 370 3.87 11.10 13.95
N LEU A 371 3.49 10.51 15.09
CA LEU A 371 3.30 11.23 16.34
C LEU A 371 4.59 11.87 16.84
N ASP A 372 5.69 11.11 16.87
CA ASP A 372 7.03 11.58 17.24
C ASP A 372 7.48 12.78 16.41
N ARG A 373 7.05 12.83 15.13
CA ARG A 373 7.39 13.93 14.23
C ARG A 373 6.47 15.15 14.36
N CYS A 374 5.30 14.99 14.97
CA CYS A 374 4.29 16.02 15.12
C CYS A 374 4.34 16.79 16.44
N GLY A 375 5.04 16.28 17.46
CA GLY A 375 5.11 16.93 18.78
C GLY A 375 6.24 16.39 19.65
#